data_AF-A0A3B8NYD2-F1
#
_entry.id   AF-A0A3B8NYD2-F1
#
_cell.length_a   1.000
_cell.length_b   1.000
_cell.length_c   1.000
_cell.angle_alpha   90.00
_cell.angle_beta   90.00
_cell.angle_gamma   90.00
#
_symmetry.space_group_name_H-M   'P 1'
#
loop_
_entity.id
_entity.type
_entity.pdbx_description
1 polymer ?
#
loop_
_entity_poly.entity_id
_entity_poly.type
_entity_poly.pdbx_seq_one_letter_code
_entity_poly.pdbx_strand_id
1 'polypeptide(L)'
;MNQKETIFCHAFCRVGNPKEAAVCAGVPPDDAAAAGEKMLASKRVRNFLKAHGLDPEAEDFDIRCGLKRLAFGSIDDCVRLVMCGADEEEIRRMNLFSIAEIRRTKDGLELKLFDRLKALAQLDTMTRRDREDSASAFFEALDQAGEESHV
;
A
#
# COMPACT_ATOMS: atom_id res chain seq x y z
N MET A 1 20.35 -4.00 2.33
CA MET A 1 19.64 -3.52 1.14
C MET A 1 20.44 -2.38 0.53
N ASN A 2 20.39 -2.19 -0.79
CA ASN A 2 20.98 -1.00 -1.42
C ASN A 2 20.05 0.22 -1.26
N GLN A 3 20.53 1.43 -1.59
CA GLN A 3 19.76 2.67 -1.44
C GLN A 3 18.40 2.62 -2.17
N LYS A 4 18.37 2.05 -3.39
CA LYS A 4 17.16 1.93 -4.20
C LYS A 4 16.13 1.01 -3.54
N GLU A 5 16.56 -0.16 -3.06
CA GLU A 5 15.72 -1.09 -2.29
C GLU A 5 15.19 -0.43 -1.00
N THR A 6 16.02 0.33 -0.29
CA THR A 6 15.59 1.06 0.91
C THR A 6 14.50 2.08 0.60
N ILE A 7 14.70 2.92 -0.43
CA ILE A 7 13.68 3.90 -0.83
C ILE A 7 12.40 3.21 -1.28
N PHE A 8 12.52 2.13 -2.08
CA PHE A 8 11.39 1.31 -2.50
C PHE A 8 10.61 0.79 -1.29
N CYS A 9 11.27 0.17 -0.32
CA CYS A 9 10.62 -0.38 0.86
C CYS A 9 9.87 0.69 1.67
N HIS A 10 10.50 1.83 1.95
CA HIS A 10 9.83 2.91 2.68
C HIS A 10 8.64 3.49 1.92
N ALA A 11 8.79 3.68 0.60
CA ALA A 11 7.68 4.12 -0.25
C ALA A 11 6.55 3.08 -0.26
N PHE A 12 6.87 1.80 -0.42
CA PHE A 12 5.90 0.71 -0.43
C PHE A 12 5.16 0.60 0.90
N CYS A 13 5.85 0.69 2.04
CA CYS A 13 5.21 0.70 3.36
C CYS A 13 4.19 1.83 3.51
N ARG A 14 4.39 2.95 2.81
CA ARG A 14 3.47 4.09 2.82
C ARG A 14 2.29 3.91 1.87
N VAL A 15 2.55 3.60 0.59
CA VAL A 15 1.51 3.64 -0.46
C VAL A 15 0.95 2.27 -0.87
N GLY A 16 1.60 1.17 -0.49
CA GLY A 16 1.12 -0.18 -0.80
C GLY A 16 1.08 -0.53 -2.29
N ASN A 17 1.87 0.15 -3.13
CA ASN A 17 1.88 -0.08 -4.56
C ASN A 17 3.32 -0.21 -5.11
N PRO A 18 3.65 -1.29 -5.82
CA PRO A 18 5.02 -1.55 -6.27
C PRO A 18 5.46 -0.57 -7.38
N LYS A 19 4.57 -0.19 -8.31
CA LYS A 19 4.87 0.78 -9.37
C LYS A 19 5.20 2.14 -8.76
N GLU A 20 4.34 2.67 -7.89
CA GLU A 20 4.55 3.96 -7.23
C GLU A 20 5.82 3.97 -6.38
N ALA A 21 6.07 2.89 -5.62
CA ALA A 21 7.28 2.73 -4.83
C ALA A 21 8.56 2.71 -5.70
N ALA A 22 8.50 2.05 -6.86
CA ALA A 22 9.61 2.02 -7.81
C ALA A 22 9.89 3.40 -8.42
N VAL A 23 8.86 4.17 -8.76
CA VAL A 23 9.02 5.56 -9.20
C VAL A 23 9.69 6.40 -8.12
N CYS A 24 9.26 6.29 -6.86
CA CYS A 24 9.93 6.96 -5.74
C CYS A 24 11.40 6.54 -5.60
N ALA A 25 11.73 5.30 -5.93
CA ALA A 25 13.10 4.77 -5.93
C ALA A 25 13.92 5.16 -7.18
N GLY A 26 13.39 6.05 -8.03
CA GLY A 26 14.05 6.58 -9.22
C GLY A 26 13.99 5.66 -10.43
N VAL A 27 13.03 4.74 -10.50
CA VAL A 27 12.76 3.96 -11.71
C VAL A 27 11.88 4.79 -12.66
N PRO A 28 12.20 4.85 -13.97
CA PRO A 28 11.34 5.51 -14.95
C PRO A 28 9.89 4.95 -14.93
N PRO A 29 8.85 5.78 -15.11
CA PRO A 29 7.46 5.34 -15.02
C PRO A 29 7.09 4.16 -15.92
N ASP A 30 7.69 4.08 -17.11
CA ASP A 30 7.42 3.04 -18.10
C ASP A 30 7.99 1.67 -17.67
N ASP A 31 9.07 1.65 -16.89
CA ASP A 31 9.70 0.44 -16.34
C ASP A 31 9.23 0.10 -14.92
N ALA A 32 8.58 1.05 -14.24
CA ALA A 32 8.32 1.01 -12.82
C ALA A 32 7.45 -0.17 -12.38
N ALA A 33 6.50 -0.60 -13.21
CA ALA A 33 5.65 -1.75 -12.90
C ALA A 33 6.49 -3.04 -12.79
N ALA A 34 7.21 -3.40 -13.86
CA ALA A 34 8.03 -4.61 -13.89
C ALA A 34 9.19 -4.55 -12.87
N ALA A 35 9.82 -3.39 -12.70
CA ALA A 35 10.87 -3.21 -11.71
C ALA A 35 10.34 -3.33 -10.27
N GLY A 36 9.16 -2.78 -9.99
CA GLY A 36 8.51 -2.86 -8.69
C GLY A 36 8.18 -4.30 -8.30
N GLU A 37 7.59 -5.08 -9.21
CA GLU A 37 7.31 -6.51 -8.99
C GLU A 37 8.60 -7.29 -8.71
N LYS A 38 9.66 -7.02 -9.49
CA LYS A 38 10.97 -7.64 -9.29
C LYS A 38 11.57 -7.29 -7.92
N MET A 39 11.44 -6.04 -7.47
CA MET A 39 11.88 -5.63 -6.14
C MET A 39 11.06 -6.33 -5.05
N LEU A 40 9.74 -6.40 -5.20
CA LEU A 40 8.85 -7.05 -4.23
C LEU A 40 9.15 -8.55 -4.09
N ALA A 41 9.57 -9.22 -5.16
CA ALA A 41 9.99 -10.62 -5.14
C ALA A 41 11.32 -10.86 -4.39
N SER A 42 12.15 -9.83 -4.20
CA SER A 42 13.44 -9.92 -3.52
C SER A 42 13.27 -10.35 -2.07
N LYS A 43 13.98 -11.41 -1.65
CA LYS A 43 13.96 -11.89 -0.25
C LYS A 43 14.30 -10.78 0.75
N ARG A 44 15.21 -9.87 0.41
CA ARG A 44 15.58 -8.75 1.30
C ARG A 44 14.43 -7.76 1.49
N VAL A 45 13.74 -7.43 0.41
CA VAL A 45 12.56 -6.56 0.44
C VAL A 45 11.44 -7.23 1.21
N ARG A 46 11.11 -8.50 0.91
CA ARG A 46 10.09 -9.25 1.65
C ARG A 46 10.38 -9.32 3.15
N ASN A 47 11.62 -9.62 3.55
CA ASN A 47 12.01 -9.63 4.96
C ASN A 47 11.85 -8.25 5.61
N PHE A 48 12.19 -7.17 4.90
CA PHE A 48 11.99 -5.82 5.40
C PHE A 48 10.50 -5.51 5.59
N LEU A 49 9.66 -5.82 4.60
CA LEU A 49 8.22 -5.57 4.67
C LEU A 49 7.56 -6.39 5.79
N LYS A 50 7.91 -7.67 5.92
CA LYS A 50 7.45 -8.53 7.03
C LYS A 50 7.80 -7.93 8.40
N ALA A 51 9.02 -7.44 8.57
CA ALA A 51 9.45 -6.76 9.80
C ALA A 51 8.68 -5.45 10.09
N HIS A 52 7.98 -4.90 9.10
CA HIS A 52 7.14 -3.70 9.22
C HIS A 52 5.65 -4.02 9.13
N GLY A 53 5.25 -5.28 9.37
CA GLY A 53 3.84 -5.70 9.41
C GLY A 53 3.16 -5.73 8.03
N LEU A 54 3.94 -5.86 6.97
CA LEU A 54 3.45 -6.05 5.60
C LEU A 54 4.06 -7.32 5.05
N ASP A 55 3.41 -8.46 5.29
CA ASP A 55 3.84 -9.72 4.70
C ASP A 55 3.15 -9.91 3.34
N PRO A 56 3.89 -9.96 2.21
CA PRO A 56 3.32 -10.27 0.90
C PRO A 56 2.63 -11.64 0.81
N GLU A 57 2.84 -12.52 1.79
CA GLU A 57 2.22 -13.84 1.90
C GLU A 57 1.00 -13.86 2.85
N ALA A 58 0.69 -12.75 3.54
CA ALA A 58 -0.50 -12.68 4.39
C ALA A 58 -1.78 -12.58 3.56
N GLU A 59 -2.86 -13.21 4.04
CA GLU A 59 -4.17 -13.23 3.36
C GLU A 59 -4.76 -11.83 3.16
N ASP A 60 -4.44 -10.89 4.05
CA ASP A 60 -4.95 -9.51 4.00
C ASP A 60 -4.00 -8.51 3.33
N PHE A 61 -2.90 -8.97 2.72
CA PHE A 61 -1.86 -8.12 2.14
C PHE A 61 -2.42 -7.13 1.11
N ASP A 62 -3.22 -7.62 0.16
CA ASP A 62 -3.82 -6.79 -0.89
C ASP A 62 -4.81 -5.77 -0.32
N ILE A 63 -5.54 -6.15 0.74
CA ILE A 63 -6.48 -5.27 1.44
C ILE A 63 -5.70 -4.12 2.09
N ARG A 64 -4.64 -4.43 2.85
CA ARG A 64 -3.78 -3.41 3.49
C ARG A 64 -3.14 -2.49 2.46
N CYS A 65 -2.66 -3.06 1.35
CA CYS A 65 -2.06 -2.31 0.25
C CYS A 65 -3.08 -1.35 -0.40
N GLY A 66 -4.28 -1.84 -0.71
CA GLY A 66 -5.36 -1.01 -1.27
C GLY A 66 -5.77 0.13 -0.33
N LEU A 67 -5.96 -0.16 0.97
CA LEU A 67 -6.31 0.86 1.95
C LEU A 67 -5.21 1.90 2.14
N LYS A 68 -3.93 1.48 2.18
CA LYS A 68 -2.79 2.40 2.21
C LYS A 68 -2.76 3.30 0.99
N ARG A 69 -3.06 2.75 -0.19
CA ARG A 69 -3.11 3.52 -1.44
C ARG A 69 -4.26 4.54 -1.44
N LEU A 70 -5.43 4.20 -0.89
CA LEU A 70 -6.51 5.17 -0.69
C LEU A 70 -6.14 6.25 0.34
N ALA A 71 -5.53 5.86 1.45
CA ALA A 71 -5.21 6.77 2.56
C ALA A 71 -4.07 7.75 2.23
N PHE A 72 -3.02 7.26 1.55
CA PHE A 72 -1.74 7.97 1.40
C PHE A 72 -1.32 8.22 -0.06
N GLY A 73 -2.05 7.68 -1.04
CA GLY A 73 -1.75 7.87 -2.46
C GLY A 73 -1.87 9.33 -2.91
N SER A 74 -1.10 9.70 -3.94
CA SER A 74 -1.22 11.02 -4.57
C SER A 74 -2.51 11.13 -5.39
N ILE A 75 -3.02 12.35 -5.52
CA ILE A 75 -4.16 12.69 -6.39
C ILE A 75 -3.75 13.58 -7.58
N ASP A 76 -2.44 13.75 -7.80
CA ASP A 76 -1.93 14.69 -8.81
C ASP A 76 -2.48 14.39 -10.21
N ASP A 77 -2.60 13.11 -10.57
CA ASP A 77 -3.19 12.70 -11.85
C ASP A 77 -4.69 12.97 -11.93
N CYS A 78 -5.42 12.84 -10.81
CA CYS A 78 -6.83 13.21 -10.76
C CYS A 78 -7.00 14.73 -10.93
N VAL A 79 -6.15 15.52 -10.29
CA VAL A 79 -6.14 16.99 -10.42
C VAL A 79 -5.78 17.38 -11.85
N ARG A 80 -4.74 16.79 -12.43
CA ARG A 80 -4.34 17.02 -13.83
C ARG A 80 -5.48 16.68 -14.79
N LEU A 81 -6.15 15.55 -14.60
CA LEU A 81 -7.27 15.13 -15.44
C LEU A 81 -8.41 16.16 -15.44
N VAL A 82 -8.75 16.72 -14.27
CA VAL A 82 -9.82 17.72 -14.14
C VAL A 82 -9.40 19.08 -14.69
N MET A 83 -8.17 19.51 -14.43
CA MET A 83 -7.69 20.86 -14.77
C MET A 83 -7.21 21.00 -16.20
N CYS A 84 -6.56 19.97 -16.73
CA CYS A 84 -5.86 20.02 -18.02
C CYS A 84 -6.48 19.10 -19.07
N GLY A 85 -7.32 18.14 -18.66
CA GLY A 85 -7.69 17.02 -19.51
C GLY A 85 -6.50 16.07 -19.73
N ALA A 86 -6.74 15.05 -20.55
CA ALA A 86 -5.74 14.08 -20.96
C ALA A 86 -6.21 13.38 -22.24
N ASP A 87 -5.26 13.01 -23.10
CA ASP A 87 -5.54 12.09 -24.20
C ASP A 87 -5.60 10.62 -23.71
N GLU A 88 -5.92 9.71 -24.64
CA GLU A 88 -6.09 8.30 -24.32
C GLU A 88 -4.81 7.62 -23.79
N GLU A 89 -3.64 8.03 -24.31
CA GLU A 89 -2.35 7.49 -23.90
C GLU A 89 -1.94 8.03 -22.52
N GLU A 90 -2.20 9.31 -22.25
CA GLU A 90 -1.99 9.92 -20.95
C GLU A 90 -2.90 9.25 -19.89
N ILE A 91 -4.18 9.05 -20.19
CA ILE A 91 -5.13 8.39 -19.29
C ILE A 91 -4.65 6.97 -18.92
N ARG A 92 -4.11 6.21 -19.88
CA ARG A 92 -3.55 4.87 -19.62
C ARG A 92 -2.39 4.87 -18.61
N ARG A 93 -1.65 5.97 -18.53
CA ARG A 93 -0.47 6.11 -17.65
C ARG A 93 -0.80 6.68 -16.29
N MET A 94 -1.91 7.41 -16.18
CA MET A 94 -2.36 8.06 -14.95
C MET A 94 -2.73 7.08 -13.83
N ASN A 95 -2.44 7.48 -12.60
CA ASN A 95 -2.90 6.85 -11.39
C ASN A 95 -4.29 7.38 -11.00
N LEU A 96 -5.33 6.65 -11.40
CA LEU A 96 -6.73 7.00 -11.13
C LEU A 96 -7.35 6.18 -9.99
N PHE A 97 -6.53 5.50 -9.18
CA PHE A 97 -6.97 4.54 -8.16
C PHE A 97 -7.92 5.13 -7.10
N SER A 98 -7.74 6.40 -6.75
CA SER A 98 -8.54 7.05 -5.70
C SER A 98 -9.94 7.50 -6.16
N ILE A 99 -10.29 7.34 -7.43
CA ILE A 99 -11.58 7.78 -7.97
C ILE A 99 -12.69 6.80 -7.60
N ALA A 100 -13.72 7.31 -6.93
CA ALA A 100 -14.95 6.60 -6.59
C ALA A 100 -16.07 6.83 -7.62
N GLU A 101 -16.10 7.99 -8.26
CA GLU A 101 -17.11 8.33 -9.29
C GLU A 101 -16.51 9.31 -10.31
N ILE A 102 -16.88 9.14 -11.58
CA ILE A 102 -16.56 10.06 -12.68
C ILE A 102 -17.87 10.54 -13.28
N ARG A 103 -18.04 11.86 -13.39
CA ARG A 103 -19.23 12.47 -13.98
C ARG A 103 -18.85 13.57 -14.97
N ARG A 104 -19.42 13.52 -16.16
CA ARG A 104 -19.35 14.63 -17.12
C ARG A 104 -20.59 15.51 -16.94
N THR A 105 -20.37 16.78 -16.69
CA THR A 105 -21.41 17.80 -16.50
C THR A 105 -21.36 18.82 -17.63
N LYS A 106 -22.29 19.79 -17.60
CA LYS A 106 -22.27 20.92 -18.55
C LYS A 106 -21.04 21.81 -18.34
N ASP A 107 -20.53 21.86 -17.12
CA ASP A 107 -19.43 22.73 -16.70
C ASP A 107 -18.06 22.03 -16.72
N GLY A 108 -18.01 20.73 -17.00
CA GLY A 108 -16.75 20.00 -17.17
C GLY A 108 -16.78 18.56 -16.66
N LEU A 109 -15.64 18.12 -16.10
CA LEU A 109 -15.47 16.81 -15.51
C LEU A 109 -15.44 16.93 -13.99
N GLU A 110 -16.31 16.19 -13.31
CA GLU A 110 -16.34 16.06 -11.86
C GLU A 110 -15.84 14.68 -11.43
N LEU A 111 -14.94 14.67 -10.44
CA LEU A 111 -14.43 13.45 -9.83
C LEU A 111 -14.81 13.41 -8.35
N LYS A 112 -15.31 12.27 -7.89
CA LYS A 112 -15.45 11.97 -6.46
C LYS A 112 -14.32 11.04 -6.06
N LEU A 113 -13.59 11.38 -5.00
CA LEU A 113 -12.54 10.53 -4.45
C LEU A 113 -13.08 9.67 -3.29
N PHE A 114 -12.44 8.52 -3.06
CA PHE A 114 -12.68 7.75 -1.84
C PHE A 114 -12.30 8.54 -0.58
N ASP A 115 -13.00 8.25 0.51
CA ASP A 115 -12.79 8.88 1.81
C ASP A 115 -11.52 8.33 2.49
N ARG A 116 -10.51 9.19 2.60
CA ARG A 116 -9.21 8.83 3.21
C ARG A 116 -9.33 8.50 4.70
N LEU A 117 -10.23 9.17 5.42
CA LEU A 117 -10.41 8.93 6.85
C LEU A 117 -11.02 7.54 7.09
N LYS A 118 -11.92 7.09 6.22
CA LYS A 118 -12.45 5.72 6.29
C LYS A 118 -11.36 4.67 6.07
N ALA A 119 -10.48 4.87 5.08
CA ALA A 119 -9.37 3.97 4.85
C ALA A 119 -8.39 3.92 6.05
N LEU A 120 -8.10 5.08 6.64
CA LEU A 120 -7.27 5.18 7.86
C LEU A 120 -7.92 4.49 9.06
N ALA A 121 -9.23 4.66 9.26
CA ALA A 121 -9.96 4.01 10.37
C ALA A 121 -9.95 2.47 10.23
N GLN A 122 -10.08 1.96 9.01
CA GLN A 122 -9.96 0.52 8.74
C GLN A 122 -8.53 0.02 9.02
N LEU A 123 -7.50 0.76 8.58
CA LEU A 123 -6.10 0.43 8.87
C LEU A 123 -5.78 0.46 10.38
N ASP A 124 -6.30 1.44 11.13
CA ASP A 124 -6.15 1.49 12.59
C ASP A 124 -6.81 0.27 13.27
N THR A 125 -8.01 -0.09 12.82
CA THR A 125 -8.73 -1.27 13.34
C THR A 125 -7.93 -2.56 13.12
N MET A 126 -7.40 -2.77 11.92
CA MET A 126 -6.55 -3.92 11.61
C MET A 126 -5.27 -3.92 12.45
N THR A 127 -4.61 -2.76 12.57
CA THR A 127 -3.37 -2.62 13.34
C THR A 127 -3.57 -2.92 14.83
N ARG A 128 -4.72 -2.53 15.40
CA ARG A 128 -5.06 -2.84 16.80
C ARG A 128 -5.32 -4.33 16.99
N ARG A 129 -6.08 -4.95 16.08
CA ARG A 129 -6.33 -6.40 16.10
C ARG A 129 -5.02 -7.19 16.05
N ASP A 130 -4.10 -6.85 15.15
CA ASP A 130 -2.80 -7.53 15.04
C ASP A 130 -2.02 -7.51 16.37
N ARG A 131 -2.10 -6.40 17.12
CA ARG A 131 -1.43 -6.26 18.42
C ARG A 131 -2.11 -7.09 19.51
N GLU A 132 -3.44 -7.12 19.52
CA GLU A 132 -4.23 -7.93 20.47
C GLU A 132 -4.00 -9.43 20.24
N ASP A 133 -4.01 -9.87 18.98
CA ASP A 133 -3.74 -11.26 18.60
C ASP A 133 -2.31 -11.67 18.97
N SER A 134 -1.33 -10.78 18.72
CA SER A 134 0.07 -11.02 19.08
C SER A 134 0.29 -11.12 20.60
N ALA A 135 -0.38 -10.27 21.38
CA ALA A 135 -0.31 -10.31 22.83
C ALA A 135 -0.92 -11.62 23.37
N SER A 136 -2.06 -12.03 22.83
CA SER A 136 -2.75 -13.26 23.21
C SER A 136 -1.89 -14.50 22.95
N ALA A 137 -1.32 -14.61 21.73
CA ALA A 137 -0.43 -15.70 21.36
C ALA A 137 0.84 -15.77 22.24
N PHE A 138 1.36 -14.62 22.67
CA PHE A 138 2.50 -14.57 23.59
C PHE A 138 2.15 -15.10 24.98
N PHE A 139 0.99 -14.72 25.53
CA PHE A 139 0.53 -15.22 26.84
C PHE A 139 0.27 -16.73 26.80
N GLU A 140 -0.38 -17.24 25.75
CA GLU A 140 -0.60 -18.68 25.56
C GLU A 140 0.73 -19.46 25.52
N ALA A 141 1.76 -18.93 24.85
CA ALA A 141 3.08 -19.55 24.81
C ALA A 141 3.77 -19.59 26.19
N LEU A 142 3.55 -18.57 27.04
CA LEU A 142 4.09 -18.55 28.39
C LEU A 142 3.40 -19.58 29.31
N ASP A 143 2.07 -19.71 29.20
CA ASP A 143 1.30 -20.67 29.99
C ASP A 143 1.72 -22.11 29.64
N GLN A 144 1.85 -22.44 28.36
CA GLN A 144 2.31 -23.76 27.90
C GLN A 144 3.73 -24.09 28.39
N ALA A 145 4.65 -23.13 28.34
CA ALA A 145 6.02 -23.33 28.83
C ALA A 145 6.07 -23.55 30.36
N GLY A 146 5.15 -22.93 31.11
CA GLY A 146 4.99 -23.13 32.55
C GLY A 146 4.45 -24.52 32.90
N GLU A 147 3.50 -25.03 32.12
CA GLU A 147 2.91 -26.37 32.30
C GLU A 147 3.91 -27.50 31.97
N GLU A 148 4.74 -27.35 30.94
CA GLU A 148 5.79 -28.31 30.58
C GLU A 148 6.95 -28.37 31.58
N SER A 149 7.13 -27.33 32.41
CA SER A 149 8.17 -27.27 33.44
C SER A 149 7.82 -28.05 34.72
N HIS A 150 6.61 -28.59 34.81
CA HIS A 150 6.09 -29.35 35.95
C HIS A 150 5.89 -30.85 35.68
N VAL A 151 6.42 -31.37 34.56
CA VAL A 151 6.38 -32.80 34.17
C VAL A 151 7.77 -33.43 34.22
#